data_AF-A0A2L0EZ22-F1
#
_entry.id   AF-A0A2L0EZ22-F1
#
_cell.length_a   1.000
_cell.length_b   1.000
_cell.length_c   1.000
_cell.angle_alpha   90.00
_cell.angle_beta   90.00
_cell.angle_gamma   90.00
#
_symmetry.space_group_name_H-M   'P 1'
#
loop_
_entity.id
_entity.type
_entity.pdbx_description
1 polymer ?
#
loop_
_entity_poly.entity_id
_entity_poly.type
_entity_poly.pdbx_seq_one_letter_code
_entity_poly.pdbx_strand_id
1 'polypeptide(L)' 'MDPTRAQPPSPGPGELATIDPSPRSAVVASLAGTLSRAVALGDAEAARVVHEAIGQLLGLAPAPEGRVRSRR' A
#
# COMPACT_ATOMS: atom_id res chain seq x y z
N MET A 1 -13.59 28.95 32.99
CA MET A 1 -12.49 29.08 32.02
C MET A 1 -11.82 27.73 31.95
N ASP A 2 -12.08 26.96 30.89
CA ASP A 2 -11.39 25.69 30.62
C ASP A 2 -10.15 25.95 29.76
N PRO A 3 -9.02 25.26 30.02
CA PRO A 3 -7.81 25.50 29.25
C PRO A 3 -7.97 24.88 27.85
N THR A 4 -7.81 25.70 26.82
CA THR A 4 -7.66 25.23 25.43
C THR A 4 -6.54 24.21 25.38
N ARG A 5 -6.88 22.96 25.07
CA ARG A 5 -5.91 21.88 24.85
C ARG A 5 -5.05 22.26 23.64
N ALA A 6 -3.81 22.64 23.88
CA ALA A 6 -2.83 22.86 22.81
C ALA A 6 -2.66 21.57 22.00
N GLN A 7 -2.85 21.65 20.69
CA GLN A 7 -2.53 20.54 19.80
C GLN A 7 -1.01 20.32 19.82
N PRO A 8 -0.54 19.06 19.94
CA PRO A 8 0.88 18.77 19.83
C PRO A 8 1.39 19.13 18.42
N PRO A 9 2.66 19.56 18.30
CA PRO A 9 3.25 19.92 17.02
C PRO A 9 3.18 18.74 16.03
N SER A 10 2.81 19.04 14.78
CA SER A 10 2.84 18.07 13.69
C SER A 10 4.31 17.71 13.42
N PRO A 11 4.68 16.42 13.41
CA PRO A 11 6.06 16.01 13.20
C PRO A 11 6.57 16.51 11.84
N GLY A 12 7.78 17.06 11.84
CA GLY A 12 8.38 17.63 10.64
C GLY A 12 8.71 16.57 9.58
N PRO A 13 8.90 16.94 8.29
CA PRO A 13 9.22 16.00 7.22
C PRO A 13 10.44 15.10 7.47
N GLY A 14 11.39 15.53 8.31
CA GLY A 14 12.57 14.76 8.72
C GLY A 14 12.44 14.01 10.05
N GLU A 15 11.30 14.15 10.73
CA GLU A 15 10.98 13.50 12.01
C GLU A 15 10.16 12.21 11.82
N LEU A 16 9.70 11.96 10.59
CA LEU A 16 9.40 10.62 10.10
C LEU A 16 10.70 9.84 10.16
N ALA A 17 10.98 9.24 11.32
CA ALA A 17 12.15 8.44 11.57
C ALA A 17 12.44 7.59 10.33
N THR A 18 13.62 7.77 9.74
CA THR A 18 14.19 6.84 8.75
C THR A 18 14.46 5.54 9.49
N ILE A 19 13.40 4.84 9.86
CA ILE A 19 13.46 3.47 10.32
C ILE A 19 14.08 2.72 9.15
N ASP A 20 15.20 2.04 9.40
CA ASP A 20 15.78 1.13 8.42
C ASP A 20 14.66 0.22 7.92
N PRO A 21 14.25 0.33 6.65
CA PRO A 21 13.08 -0.37 6.18
C PRO A 21 13.36 -1.85 6.32
N SER A 22 12.47 -2.56 7.02
CA SER A 22 12.53 -4.03 7.01
C SER A 22 12.65 -4.54 5.57
N PRO A 23 13.29 -5.69 5.33
CA PRO A 23 13.42 -6.23 3.97
C PRO A 23 12.08 -6.30 3.23
N ARG A 24 10.99 -6.59 3.94
CA ARG A 24 9.62 -6.58 3.40
C ARG A 24 9.17 -5.17 2.96
N SER A 25 9.46 -4.14 3.75
CA SER A 25 9.19 -2.74 3.41
C SER A 25 9.96 -2.29 2.17
N ALA A 26 11.23 -2.66 2.04
CA ALA A 26 12.03 -2.34 0.87
C ALA A 26 11.45 -2.94 -0.42
N VAL A 27 10.99 -4.21 -0.36
CA VAL A 27 10.32 -4.87 -1.49
C VAL A 27 9.01 -4.17 -1.85
N VAL A 28 8.18 -3.80 -0.85
CA VAL A 28 6.93 -3.06 -1.09
C VAL A 28 7.20 -1.71 -1.75
N ALA A 29 8.21 -0.96 -1.32
CA ALA A 29 8.57 0.32 -1.93
C ALA A 29 9.03 0.16 -3.40
N SER A 30 9.82 -0.86 -3.70
CA SER A 30 10.24 -1.18 -5.06
C SER A 30 9.06 -1.54 -5.97
N LEU A 31 8.12 -2.35 -5.47
CA LEU A 31 6.89 -2.71 -6.18
C LEU A 31 5.99 -1.49 -6.39
N ALA A 32 5.85 -0.60 -5.40
CA ALA A 32 5.08 0.63 -5.54
C ALA A 32 5.64 1.56 -6.63
N GLY A 33 6.97 1.69 -6.71
CA GLY A 33 7.62 2.41 -7.80
C GLY A 33 7.37 1.79 -9.17
N THR A 34 7.34 0.45 -9.24
CA THR A 34 7.03 -0.28 -10.48
C THR A 34 5.56 -0.11 -10.89
N LEU A 35 4.65 -0.18 -9.93
CA LEU A 35 3.22 0.06 -10.15
C LEU A 35 2.95 1.47 -10.68
N SER A 36 3.59 2.49 -10.10
CA SER A 36 3.46 3.87 -10.57
C SER A 36 3.88 4.03 -12.03
N ARG A 37 4.99 3.39 -12.45
CA ARG A 37 5.43 3.39 -13.85
C ARG A 37 4.46 2.64 -14.77
N ALA A 38 3.99 1.46 -14.37
CA ALA A 38 3.04 0.68 -15.16
C ALA A 38 1.75 1.48 -15.41
N VAL A 39 1.22 2.13 -14.38
CA VAL A 39 0.05 3.01 -14.49
C VAL A 39 0.32 4.20 -15.42
N ALA A 40 1.47 4.86 -15.27
CA ALA A 40 1.84 5.99 -16.13
C ALA A 40 1.98 5.62 -17.61
N LEU A 41 2.38 4.37 -17.90
CA LEU A 41 2.50 3.83 -19.25
C LEU A 41 1.19 3.23 -19.79
N GLY A 42 0.14 3.14 -18.98
CA GLY A 42 -1.12 2.49 -19.36
C GLY A 42 -1.04 0.95 -19.43
N ASP A 43 0.00 0.35 -18.85
CA ASP A 43 0.17 -1.11 -18.80
C ASP A 43 -0.70 -1.70 -17.69
N ALA A 44 -1.95 -1.98 -18.03
CA ALA A 44 -2.97 -2.48 -17.10
C ALA A 44 -2.63 -3.88 -16.55
N GLU A 45 -2.00 -4.73 -17.35
CA GLU A 45 -1.65 -6.09 -16.92
C GLU A 45 -0.49 -6.05 -15.92
N ALA A 46 0.58 -5.31 -16.22
CA ALA A 46 1.68 -5.12 -15.28
C ALA A 46 1.19 -4.45 -13.98
N ALA A 47 0.30 -3.47 -14.07
CA ALA A 47 -0.27 -2.82 -12.89
C ALA A 47 -1.07 -3.82 -12.03
N ARG A 48 -1.88 -4.69 -12.64
CA ARG A 48 -2.64 -5.72 -11.93
C ARG A 48 -1.73 -6.71 -11.22
N VAL A 49 -0.74 -7.25 -11.92
CA VAL A 49 0.22 -8.23 -11.37
C VAL A 49 0.98 -7.65 -10.18
N VAL A 50 1.47 -6.41 -10.30
CA VAL A 50 2.22 -5.75 -9.22
C VAL A 50 1.31 -5.44 -8.03
N HIS A 51 0.08 -5.01 -8.27
CA HIS A 51 -0.91 -4.78 -7.21
C HIS A 51 -1.22 -6.07 -6.44
N GLU A 52 -1.40 -7.19 -7.14
CA GLU A 52 -1.62 -8.49 -6.51
C GLU A 52 -0.41 -8.95 -5.70
N ALA A 53 0.81 -8.81 -6.25
CA ALA A 53 2.03 -9.14 -5.54
C ALA A 53 2.17 -8.35 -4.22
N ILE A 54 1.80 -7.06 -4.23
CA ILE A 54 1.74 -6.25 -3.00
C ILE A 54 0.69 -6.82 -2.04
N GLY A 55 -0.51 -7.16 -2.53
CA GLY A 55 -1.56 -7.80 -1.72
C GLY A 55 -1.09 -9.08 -1.04
N GLN A 56 -0.44 -9.98 -1.79
CA GLN A 56 0.13 -11.22 -1.24
C GLN A 56 1.23 -10.94 -0.20
N LEU A 57 2.11 -9.96 -0.46
CA LEU A 57 3.09 -9.46 0.51
C LEU A 57 2.47 -8.70 1.68
N LEU A 58 1.18 -8.46 1.72
CA LEU A 58 0.47 -7.92 2.88
C LEU A 58 -0.43 -8.97 3.55
N GLY A 59 -0.48 -10.20 3.01
CA GLY A 59 -1.37 -11.26 3.48
C GLY A 59 -2.85 -11.03 3.08
N LEU A 60 -3.10 -10.15 2.12
CA LEU A 60 -4.42 -9.90 1.55
C LEU A 60 -4.65 -10.96 0.47
N ALA A 61 -5.44 -11.99 0.78
CA ALA A 61 -5.79 -13.00 -0.21
C ALA A 61 -6.51 -12.35 -1.41
N PRO A 62 -6.13 -12.66 -2.66
CA PRO A 62 -6.89 -12.21 -3.82
C PRO A 62 -8.32 -12.75 -3.70
N ALA A 63 -9.31 -11.88 -3.88
CA ALA A 63 -10.71 -12.32 -3.85
C ALA A 63 -10.89 -13.42 -4.91
N PRO A 64 -11.42 -14.60 -4.56
CA PRO A 64 -11.60 -15.66 -5.55
C PRO A 64 -12.61 -15.18 -6.59
N GLU A 65 -12.14 -15.02 -7.82
CA GLU A 65 -12.95 -14.77 -9.01
C GLU A 65 -13.84 -16.01 -9.24
N GLY A 66 -15.00 -16.05 -8.60
CA GLY A 66 -15.93 -17.17 -8.74
C GLY A 66 -16.65 -17.57 -7.45
N ARG A 67 -17.56 -16.72 -6.97
CA ARG A 67 -18.75 -17.23 -6.28
C ARG A 67 -19.98 -16.85 -7.08
N VAL A 68 -20.14 -17.51 -8.23
CA VAL A 68 -21.48 -17.72 -8.79
C VAL A 68 -22.23 -18.50 -7.72
N ARG A 69 -23.01 -17.79 -6.90
CA ARG A 69 -24.02 -18.40 -6.04
C ARG A 69 -25.12 -18.92 -6.95
N SER A 70 -24.91 -20.11 -7.53
CA SER A 70 -26.02 -20.93 -7.97
C SER A 70 -26.77 -21.37 -6.72
N ARG A 71 -27.85 -20.65 -6.39
CA ARG A 71 -28.88 -21.14 -5.47
C ARG A 71 -29.84 -21.95 -6.33
N ARG A 72 -29.74 -23.27 -6.25
CA ARG A 72 -30.83 -24.16 -6.58
C ARG A 72 -31.33 -24.79 -5.29
#